data_AF-A0A257H0S2-F1
#
_entry.id   AF-A0A257H0S2-F1
#
_cell.length_a   1.000
_cell.length_b   1.000
_cell.length_c   1.000
_cell.angle_alpha   90.00
_cell.angle_beta   90.00
_cell.angle_gamma   90.00
#
_symmetry.space_group_name_H-M   'P 1'
#
loop_
_entity.id
_entity.type
_entity.pdbx_description
1 polymer ?
#
loop_
_entity_poly.entity_id
_entity_poly.type
_entity_poly.pdbx_seq_one_letter_code
_entity_poly.pdbx_strand_id
1 'polypeptide(L)'
;RNSATNAATENVQAQAGVPGSLHSHYKALLAVRNSLPSIAQGSYVAPFVSGQVLGFQRHWGAEKTLVLLNYGSSAQAVDVAGLSPGASLVPHLQTEQSGSTTALPVGSNGSARVALPAQSVSVYRIQA
;
A
#
# COMPACT_ATOMS: atom_id res chain seq x y z
N ARG A 1 -23.89 -30.70 -2.39
CA ARG A 1 -22.60 -30.09 -1.99
C ARG A 1 -22.84 -29.40 -0.65
N ASN A 2 -21.99 -29.64 0.35
CA ASN A 2 -22.10 -28.94 1.64
C ASN A 2 -21.45 -27.55 1.54
N SER A 3 -22.02 -26.58 2.25
CA SER A 3 -21.44 -25.22 2.37
C SER A 3 -20.20 -25.22 3.27
N ALA A 4 -19.34 -24.22 3.11
CA ALA A 4 -18.21 -24.00 4.01
C ALA A 4 -18.69 -23.76 5.45
N THR A 5 -17.92 -24.21 6.44
CA THR A 5 -18.28 -24.14 7.87
C THR A 5 -18.41 -22.72 8.40
N ASN A 6 -17.74 -21.75 7.78
CA ASN A 6 -17.79 -20.33 8.12
C ASN A 6 -18.77 -19.53 7.24
N ALA A 7 -19.56 -20.17 6.37
CA ALA A 7 -20.42 -19.47 5.41
C ALA A 7 -21.47 -18.56 6.07
N ALA A 8 -21.82 -18.81 7.34
CA ALA A 8 -22.72 -17.96 8.11
C ALA A 8 -22.11 -16.58 8.44
N THR A 9 -20.78 -16.46 8.54
CA THR A 9 -20.08 -15.22 8.91
C THR A 9 -19.25 -14.64 7.75
N GLU A 10 -18.67 -15.50 6.91
CA GLU A 10 -17.79 -15.11 5.80
C GLU A 10 -18.54 -15.14 4.47
N ASN A 11 -19.43 -14.16 4.27
CA ASN A 11 -20.20 -14.02 3.04
C ASN A 11 -20.32 -12.55 2.61
N VAL A 12 -20.71 -12.33 1.35
CA VAL A 12 -20.82 -10.97 0.78
C VAL A 12 -21.84 -10.12 1.53
N GLN A 13 -22.98 -10.70 1.93
CA GLN A 13 -24.01 -9.98 2.68
C GLN A 13 -23.45 -9.44 4.01
N ALA A 14 -22.60 -10.22 4.68
CA ALA A 14 -21.96 -9.82 5.93
C ALA A 14 -20.85 -8.77 5.77
N GLN A 15 -20.28 -8.61 4.56
CA GLN A 15 -19.13 -7.71 4.35
C GLN A 15 -19.44 -6.47 3.50
N ALA A 16 -20.49 -6.49 2.68
CA ALA A 16 -20.84 -5.41 1.79
C ALA A 16 -21.25 -4.15 2.58
N GLY A 17 -20.56 -3.04 2.33
CA GLY A 17 -20.79 -1.76 3.02
C GLY A 17 -20.22 -1.68 4.44
N VAL A 18 -19.62 -2.76 4.95
CA VAL A 18 -19.02 -2.78 6.29
C VAL A 18 -17.59 -2.18 6.24
N PRO A 19 -17.29 -1.11 7.00
CA PRO A 19 -15.94 -0.58 7.12
C PRO A 19 -14.96 -1.63 7.64
N GLY A 20 -13.71 -1.61 7.17
CA GLY A 20 -12.69 -2.59 7.57
C GLY A 20 -12.88 -4.02 7.03
N SER A 21 -14.00 -4.33 6.35
CA SER A 21 -14.22 -5.66 5.77
C SER A 21 -13.29 -5.94 4.59
N LEU A 22 -13.08 -7.23 4.29
CA LEU A 22 -12.28 -7.64 3.12
C LEU A 22 -12.90 -7.09 1.82
N HIS A 23 -14.22 -7.10 1.70
CA HIS A 23 -14.92 -6.46 0.59
C HIS A 23 -14.58 -4.96 0.45
N SER A 24 -14.64 -4.20 1.54
CA SER A 24 -14.31 -2.77 1.53
C SER A 24 -12.82 -2.52 1.23
N HIS A 25 -11.94 -3.38 1.75
CA HIS A 25 -10.50 -3.36 1.46
C HIS A 25 -10.22 -3.51 -0.04
N TYR A 26 -10.81 -4.52 -0.70
CA TYR A 26 -10.63 -4.73 -2.14
C TYR A 26 -11.24 -3.60 -2.99
N LYS A 27 -12.37 -3.01 -2.57
CA LYS A 27 -12.90 -1.81 -3.23
C LYS A 27 -11.90 -0.65 -3.17
N ALA A 28 -11.23 -0.45 -2.04
CA ALA A 28 -10.21 0.58 -1.92
C ALA A 28 -9.00 0.31 -2.84
N LEU A 29 -8.51 -0.93 -2.92
CA LEU A 29 -7.44 -1.32 -3.84
C LEU A 29 -7.82 -1.09 -5.32
N LEU A 30 -9.06 -1.40 -5.69
CA LEU A 30 -9.57 -1.13 -7.04
C LEU A 30 -9.63 0.37 -7.33
N ALA A 31 -10.06 1.19 -6.36
CA ALA A 31 -10.06 2.64 -6.51
C ALA A 31 -8.64 3.19 -6.74
N VAL A 32 -7.63 2.67 -6.03
CA VAL A 32 -6.22 3.00 -6.27
C VAL A 32 -5.78 2.61 -7.67
N ARG A 33 -6.04 1.36 -8.09
CA ARG A 33 -5.66 0.89 -9.43
C ARG A 33 -6.31 1.71 -10.55
N ASN A 34 -7.57 2.11 -10.37
CA ASN A 34 -8.31 2.87 -11.37
C ASN A 34 -7.90 4.35 -11.41
N SER A 35 -7.35 4.89 -10.33
CA SER A 35 -6.94 6.31 -10.26
C SER A 35 -5.47 6.54 -10.59
N LEU A 36 -4.61 5.51 -10.52
CA LEU A 36 -3.16 5.62 -10.73
C LEU A 36 -2.69 4.80 -11.94
N PRO A 37 -2.43 5.44 -13.11
CA PRO A 37 -1.84 4.78 -14.27
C PRO A 37 -0.55 4.00 -13.96
N SER A 38 0.29 4.50 -13.04
CA SER A 38 1.49 3.80 -12.58
C SER A 38 1.18 2.44 -11.96
N ILE A 39 0.09 2.31 -11.20
CA ILE A 39 -0.33 1.02 -10.63
C ILE A 39 -0.90 0.10 -11.71
N ALA A 40 -1.72 0.65 -12.62
CA ALA A 40 -2.38 -0.14 -13.65
C ALA A 40 -1.42 -0.66 -14.73
N GLN A 41 -0.45 0.16 -15.15
CA GLN A 41 0.36 -0.05 -16.35
C GLN A 41 1.86 0.15 -16.14
N GLY A 42 2.27 0.72 -15.00
CA GLY A 42 3.66 1.10 -14.78
C GLY A 42 4.63 -0.08 -14.66
N SER A 43 5.88 0.16 -15.02
CA SER A 43 6.98 -0.80 -14.86
C SER A 43 7.25 -1.09 -13.38
N TYR A 44 7.77 -2.27 -13.07
CA TYR A 44 8.19 -2.65 -11.72
C TYR A 44 9.67 -2.29 -11.52
N VAL A 45 9.98 -1.44 -10.56
CA VAL A 45 11.30 -0.80 -10.42
C VAL A 45 11.79 -0.85 -8.98
N ALA A 46 13.11 -1.00 -8.82
CA ALA A 46 13.82 -0.91 -7.53
C ALA A 46 13.18 -1.74 -6.40
N PRO A 47 12.97 -3.05 -6.59
CA PRO A 47 12.47 -3.90 -5.52
C PRO A 47 13.50 -4.02 -4.40
N PHE A 48 13.00 -4.06 -3.16
CA PHE A 48 13.81 -4.35 -2.00
C PHE A 48 13.01 -5.16 -0.97
N VAL A 49 13.73 -5.83 -0.09
CA VAL A 49 13.17 -6.52 1.07
C VAL A 49 13.89 -6.02 2.32
N SER A 50 13.12 -5.71 3.36
CA SER A 50 13.64 -5.40 4.69
C SER A 50 12.83 -6.18 5.72
N GLY A 51 13.43 -7.21 6.32
CA GLY A 51 12.71 -8.13 7.22
C GLY A 51 11.53 -8.81 6.53
N GLN A 52 10.31 -8.48 6.97
CA GLN A 52 9.05 -9.01 6.41
C GLN A 52 8.31 -7.97 5.55
N VAL A 53 9.03 -6.95 5.09
CA VAL A 53 8.50 -5.92 4.19
C VAL A 53 9.10 -6.10 2.80
N LEU A 54 8.21 -6.24 1.81
CA LEU A 54 8.52 -6.08 0.39
C LEU A 54 8.18 -4.65 -0.03
N GLY A 55 9.11 -3.98 -0.68
CA GLY A 55 8.87 -2.66 -1.26
C GLY A 55 9.32 -2.57 -2.71
N PHE A 56 8.63 -1.78 -3.51
CA PHE A 56 8.99 -1.50 -4.90
C PHE A 56 8.32 -0.23 -5.40
N GLN A 57 8.83 0.31 -6.50
CA GLN A 57 8.22 1.43 -7.20
C GLN A 57 7.52 0.97 -8.48
N ARG A 58 6.49 1.73 -8.86
CA ARG A 58 5.78 1.62 -10.14
C ARG A 58 5.91 2.91 -10.90
N HIS A 59 6.46 2.88 -12.12
CA HIS A 59 6.70 4.08 -12.93
C HIS A 59 5.87 4.04 -14.22
N TRP A 60 5.14 5.12 -14.50
CA TRP A 60 4.41 5.32 -15.76
C TRP A 60 4.49 6.78 -16.20
N GLY A 61 5.25 7.05 -17.26
CA GLY A 61 5.56 8.42 -17.67
C GLY A 61 6.20 9.19 -16.51
N ALA A 62 5.59 10.32 -16.13
CA ALA A 62 6.01 11.12 -14.98
C ALA A 62 5.45 10.62 -13.63
N GLU A 63 4.46 9.72 -13.64
CA GLU A 63 3.86 9.22 -12.40
C GLU A 63 4.70 8.11 -11.79
N LYS A 64 5.13 8.31 -10.54
CA LYS A 64 5.87 7.34 -9.74
C LYS A 64 5.10 7.03 -8.45
N THR A 65 4.95 5.75 -8.17
CA THR A 65 4.24 5.25 -6.98
C THR A 65 5.14 4.28 -6.22
N LEU A 66 5.25 4.43 -4.91
CA LEU A 66 5.87 3.49 -3.99
C LEU A 66 4.80 2.55 -3.44
N VAL A 67 5.06 1.25 -3.46
CA VAL A 67 4.22 0.22 -2.85
C VAL A 67 5.04 -0.51 -1.80
N LEU A 68 4.47 -0.67 -0.61
CA LEU A 68 5.07 -1.39 0.51
C LEU A 68 4.07 -2.42 1.04
N LEU A 69 4.53 -3.64 1.30
CA LEU A 69 3.74 -4.72 1.88
C LEU A 69 4.48 -5.27 3.10
N ASN A 70 3.88 -5.17 4.28
CA ASN A 70 4.35 -5.89 5.47
C ASN A 70 3.54 -7.17 5.60
N TYR A 71 4.13 -8.31 5.26
CA TYR A 71 3.51 -9.63 5.44
C TYR A 71 3.78 -10.24 6.82
N GLY A 72 4.50 -9.51 7.69
CA GLY A 72 4.76 -9.89 9.07
C GLY A 72 3.55 -9.72 9.99
N SER A 73 3.54 -10.47 11.08
CA SER A 73 2.55 -10.36 12.16
C SER A 73 2.87 -9.26 13.18
N SER A 74 3.93 -8.48 12.95
CA SER A 74 4.33 -7.34 13.77
C SER A 74 4.49 -6.07 12.93
N ALA A 75 4.27 -4.90 13.54
CA ALA A 75 4.54 -3.63 12.89
C ALA A 75 6.03 -3.47 12.60
N GLN A 76 6.37 -2.89 11.45
CA GLN A 76 7.75 -2.66 11.02
C GLN A 76 7.93 -1.22 10.52
N ALA A 77 9.09 -0.64 10.79
CA ALA A 77 9.51 0.62 10.19
C ALA A 77 10.65 0.34 9.21
N VAL A 78 10.53 0.82 7.98
CA VAL A 78 11.52 0.59 6.92
C VAL A 78 12.06 1.90 6.39
N ASP A 79 13.36 1.95 6.17
CA ASP A 79 14.02 3.05 5.48
C ASP A 79 14.00 2.76 3.98
N VAL A 80 13.28 3.58 3.22
CA VAL A 80 13.15 3.49 1.76
C VAL A 80 14.13 4.46 1.14
N ALA A 81 15.09 3.95 0.37
CA ALA A 81 16.10 4.76 -0.33
C ALA A 81 15.80 4.84 -1.84
N GLY A 82 16.56 5.67 -2.57
CA GLY A 82 16.42 5.81 -4.02
C GLY A 82 15.16 6.59 -4.43
N LEU A 83 14.67 7.44 -3.54
CA LEU A 83 13.60 8.40 -3.80
C LEU A 83 14.20 9.74 -4.28
N SER A 84 13.40 10.56 -4.94
CA SER A 84 13.82 11.91 -5.33
C SER A 84 14.03 12.77 -4.07
N PRO A 85 15.23 13.35 -3.84
CA PRO A 85 15.45 14.24 -2.71
C PRO A 85 14.46 15.41 -2.69
N GLY A 86 13.93 15.73 -1.50
CA GLY A 86 12.95 16.81 -1.32
C GLY A 86 11.51 16.47 -1.73
N ALA A 87 11.28 15.28 -2.28
CA ALA A 87 9.93 14.82 -2.61
C ALA A 87 9.08 14.56 -1.36
N SER A 88 7.80 14.26 -1.59
CA SER A 88 6.81 13.88 -0.60
C SER A 88 6.13 12.57 -1.01
N LEU A 89 5.98 11.65 -0.06
CA LEU A 89 5.24 10.41 -0.22
C LEU A 89 3.79 10.66 0.19
N VAL A 90 2.92 10.88 -0.81
CA VAL A 90 1.50 11.18 -0.58
C VAL A 90 0.69 9.87 -0.57
N PRO A 91 0.01 9.53 0.54
CA PRO A 91 -0.72 8.27 0.64
C PRO A 91 -1.93 8.24 -0.30
N HIS A 92 -2.11 7.11 -0.98
CA HIS A 92 -3.22 6.89 -1.92
C HIS A 92 -4.10 5.70 -1.56
N LEU A 93 -3.68 4.85 -0.63
CA LEU A 93 -4.53 3.80 -0.06
C LEU A 93 -4.91 4.16 1.37
N GLN A 94 -6.21 4.20 1.65
CA GLN A 94 -6.76 4.46 2.97
C GLN A 94 -7.63 3.28 3.39
N THR A 95 -7.06 2.41 4.21
CA THR A 95 -7.73 1.28 4.88
C THR A 95 -7.34 1.27 6.34
N GLU A 96 -8.05 0.53 7.19
CA GLU A 96 -7.75 0.46 8.63
C GLU A 96 -6.35 -0.11 8.91
N GLN A 97 -5.83 -0.93 8.01
CA GLN A 97 -4.50 -1.53 8.09
C GLN A 97 -3.45 -0.81 7.20
N SER A 98 -3.76 0.35 6.62
CA SER A 98 -2.78 1.12 5.84
C SER A 98 -1.72 1.77 6.75
N GLY A 99 -0.58 2.17 6.19
CA GLY A 99 0.45 2.95 6.87
C GLY A 99 0.01 4.39 7.16
N SER A 100 0.91 5.36 6.97
CA SER A 100 0.59 6.78 7.23
C SER A 100 -0.58 7.26 6.38
N THR A 101 -1.53 7.96 7.00
CA THR A 101 -2.63 8.67 6.32
C THR A 101 -2.28 10.11 5.94
N THR A 102 -1.07 10.57 6.32
CA THR A 102 -0.53 11.89 5.97
C THR A 102 0.70 11.75 5.10
N ALA A 103 1.00 12.81 4.34
CA ALA A 103 2.17 12.85 3.47
C ALA A 103 3.47 12.79 4.29
N LEU A 104 4.43 11.96 3.87
CA LEU A 104 5.73 11.80 4.53
C LEU A 104 6.82 12.48 3.71
N PRO A 105 7.68 13.31 4.32
CA PRO A 105 8.77 13.96 3.59
C PRO A 105 9.86 12.96 3.22
N VAL A 106 10.46 13.16 2.03
CA VAL A 106 11.70 12.49 1.62
C VAL A 106 12.87 13.40 1.99
N GLY A 107 13.83 12.85 2.73
CA GLY A 107 15.03 13.57 3.14
C GLY A 107 15.88 14.03 1.95
N SER A 108 16.80 14.96 2.21
CA SER A 108 17.77 15.44 1.21
C SER A 108 18.71 14.34 0.68
N ASN A 109 18.83 13.23 1.39
CA ASN A 109 19.55 12.04 0.96
C ASN A 109 18.72 11.11 0.04
N GLY A 110 17.50 11.47 -0.31
CA GLY A 110 16.61 10.64 -1.13
C GLY A 110 16.05 9.42 -0.38
N SER A 111 15.93 9.51 0.94
CA SER A 111 15.39 8.44 1.79
C SER A 111 14.23 8.90 2.66
N ALA A 112 13.31 7.99 2.95
CA ALA A 112 12.19 8.22 3.87
C ALA A 112 11.98 7.00 4.77
N ARG A 113 11.70 7.23 6.05
CA ARG A 113 11.33 6.16 7.00
C ARG A 113 9.82 6.00 7.03
N VAL A 114 9.33 4.80 6.74
CA VAL A 114 7.89 4.50 6.67
C VAL A 114 7.53 3.44 7.70
N ALA A 115 6.58 3.75 8.58
CA ALA A 115 5.99 2.80 9.51
C ALA A 115 4.83 2.05 8.84
N LEU A 116 4.79 0.73 9.02
CA LEU A 116 3.81 -0.18 8.44
C LEU A 116 3.22 -1.06 9.55
N PRO A 117 1.89 -1.08 9.74
CA PRO A 117 1.24 -2.04 10.63
C PRO A 117 1.56 -3.49 10.22
N ALA A 118 1.31 -4.45 11.12
CA ALA A 118 1.33 -5.86 10.77
C ALA A 118 0.34 -6.14 9.62
N GLN A 119 0.69 -7.06 8.70
CA GLN A 119 -0.20 -7.52 7.62
C GLN A 119 -0.82 -6.38 6.81
N SER A 120 -0.01 -5.39 6.44
CA SER A 120 -0.44 -4.16 5.79
C SER A 120 0.06 -4.03 4.36
N VAL A 121 -0.65 -3.20 3.59
CA VAL A 121 -0.20 -2.65 2.32
C VAL A 121 -0.33 -1.14 2.37
N SER A 122 0.68 -0.44 1.85
CA SER A 122 0.66 1.02 1.70
C SER A 122 1.06 1.40 0.29
N VAL A 123 0.37 2.41 -0.26
CA VAL A 123 0.61 2.94 -1.61
C VAL A 123 0.77 4.44 -1.51
N TYR A 124 1.90 4.97 -1.98
CA TYR A 124 2.20 6.40 -1.97
C TYR A 124 2.54 6.89 -3.37
N ARG A 125 1.98 8.02 -3.81
CA ARG A 125 2.56 8.76 -4.94
C ARG A 125 3.80 9.49 -4.47
N ILE A 126 4.85 9.47 -5.29
CA ILE A 126 6.06 10.23 -5.06
C ILE A 126 5.90 11.56 -5.81
N GLN A 127 5.73 12.66 -5.07
CA GLN A 127 5.55 14.01 -5.62
C GLN A 127 6.79 14.85 -5.33
N ALA A 128 7.40 15.44 -6.37
CA ALA A 128 8.55 16.33 -6.23
C ALA A 128 8.14 17.70 -5.68
#